data_AF-A0A7T0BVJ3-F1
#
_entry.id   AF-A0A7T0BVJ3-F1
#
_cell.length_a   1.000
_cell.length_b   1.000
_cell.length_c   1.000
_cell.angle_alpha   90.00
_cell.angle_beta   90.00
_cell.angle_gamma   90.00
#
_symmetry.space_group_name_H-M   'P 1'
#
loop_
_entity.id
_entity.type
_entity.pdbx_description
1 polymer ?
#
loop_
_entity_poly.entity_id
_entity_poly.type
_entity_poly.pdbx_seq_one_letter_code
_entity_poly.pdbx_strand_id
1 'polypeptide(L)'
;MKELALNILVPSLYPLGLAVLWLGPLHFGFGHDAIVIVGLVSGLSGIIIWITSMLHLGKSFAVLPGSNQLVKRGIYSRLRHPIYLGINMTFLGMTLCAGSSWGLAYVVGIILPLNFIRARLEDRALETRFGDSYNEWKKTTWF
;
A
#
# COMPACT_ATOMS: atom_id res chain seq x y z
N MET A 1 -10.58 20.06 -7.24
CA MET A 1 -9.31 20.40 -6.52
C MET A 1 -8.92 19.39 -5.46
N LYS A 2 -9.83 18.89 -4.60
CA LYS A 2 -9.50 17.91 -3.54
C LYS A 2 -8.88 16.59 -4.05
N GLU A 3 -9.39 16.02 -5.14
CA GLU A 3 -8.86 14.78 -5.70
C GLU A 3 -7.49 14.93 -6.37
N LEU A 4 -7.26 16.06 -7.05
CA LEU A 4 -5.97 16.36 -7.68
C LEU A 4 -4.86 16.50 -6.63
N ALA A 5 -5.14 17.21 -5.54
CA ALA A 5 -4.20 17.34 -4.41
C ALA A 5 -3.92 15.98 -3.78
N LEU A 6 -4.94 15.14 -3.55
CA LEU A 6 -4.75 13.81 -2.98
C LEU A 6 -3.89 12.92 -3.90
N ASN A 7 -4.14 12.95 -5.21
CA ASN A 7 -3.46 12.12 -6.20
C ASN A 7 -2.02 12.55 -6.50
N ILE A 8 -1.64 13.78 -6.19
CA ILE A 8 -0.25 14.26 -6.33
C ILE A 8 0.50 14.15 -5.00
N LEU A 9 -0.14 14.59 -3.91
CA LEU A 9 0.48 14.65 -2.58
C LEU A 9 0.86 13.26 -2.07
N VAL A 10 -0.01 12.26 -2.26
CA VAL A 10 0.25 10.94 -1.69
C VAL A 10 1.39 10.20 -2.40
N PRO A 11 1.45 10.15 -3.73
CA PRO A 11 2.63 9.61 -4.42
C PRO A 11 3.92 10.34 -4.05
N SER A 12 3.87 11.65 -3.78
CA SER A 12 5.06 12.42 -3.35
C SER A 12 5.54 12.11 -1.93
N LEU A 13 4.70 11.51 -1.07
CA LEU A 13 5.11 11.11 0.28
C LEU A 13 5.93 9.81 0.28
N TYR A 14 5.76 8.92 -0.70
CA TYR A 14 6.58 7.71 -0.83
C TYR A 14 8.09 7.99 -1.01
N PRO A 15 8.53 8.85 -1.94
CA PRO A 15 9.96 9.20 -2.06
C PRO A 15 10.46 10.00 -0.86
N LEU A 16 9.59 10.77 -0.19
CA LEU A 16 9.95 11.45 1.06
C LEU A 16 10.21 10.45 2.19
N GLY A 17 9.44 9.36 2.27
CA GLY A 17 9.71 8.26 3.20
C GLY A 17 11.04 7.57 2.95
N LEU A 18 11.42 7.42 1.67
CA LEU A 18 12.77 6.97 1.32
C LEU A 18 13.82 7.98 1.80
N ALA A 19 13.64 9.27 1.55
CA ALA A 19 14.57 10.29 2.04
C ALA A 19 14.72 10.26 3.57
N VAL A 20 13.62 10.13 4.33
CA VAL A 20 13.63 10.03 5.80
C VAL A 20 14.39 8.79 6.28
N LEU A 21 14.29 7.66 5.57
CA LEU A 21 15.08 6.46 5.86
C LEU A 21 16.59 6.76 5.83
N TRP A 22 17.05 7.57 4.86
CA TRP A 22 18.46 7.95 4.67
C TRP A 22 18.95 9.06 5.60
N LEU A 23 18.07 9.80 6.28
CA LEU A 23 18.45 10.88 7.20
C LEU A 23 18.90 10.38 8.58
N GLY A 24 18.63 9.12 8.91
CA GLY A 24 19.01 8.49 10.18
C GLY A 24 20.24 7.59 10.09
N PRO A 25 20.85 7.23 11.24
CA PRO A 25 21.88 6.21 11.26
C PRO A 25 21.30 4.86 10.78
N LEU A 26 21.98 4.26 9.81
CA LEU A 26 21.62 2.95 9.26
C LEU A 26 22.31 1.87 10.09
N HIS A 27 21.61 1.36 11.10
CA HIS A 27 22.06 0.23 11.88
C HIS A 27 21.34 -1.00 11.38
N PHE A 28 21.87 -1.67 10.35
CA PHE A 28 21.17 -2.78 9.69
C PHE A 28 20.55 -3.77 10.69
N GLY A 29 19.23 -3.99 10.58
CA GLY A 29 18.48 -4.87 11.49
C GLY A 29 18.54 -4.47 12.96
N PHE A 30 18.82 -3.21 13.29
CA PHE A 30 19.12 -2.73 14.64
C PHE A 30 20.28 -3.49 15.31
N GLY A 31 21.22 -4.00 14.51
CA GLY A 31 22.33 -4.84 14.97
C GLY A 31 22.00 -6.34 15.06
N HIS A 32 20.83 -6.77 14.56
CA HIS A 32 20.42 -8.17 14.54
C HIS A 32 20.16 -8.68 13.12
N ASP A 33 20.97 -9.65 12.67
CA ASP A 33 20.85 -10.25 11.34
C ASP A 33 19.48 -10.89 11.08
N ALA A 34 18.87 -11.47 12.12
CA ALA A 34 17.53 -12.05 12.02
C ALA A 34 16.48 -11.00 11.61
N ILE A 35 16.60 -9.76 12.10
CA ILE A 35 15.68 -8.67 11.74
C ILE A 35 15.90 -8.24 10.28
N VAL A 36 17.14 -8.28 9.80
CA VAL A 36 17.44 -8.05 8.37
C VAL A 36 16.73 -9.08 7.50
N ILE A 37 16.83 -10.37 7.84
CA ILE A 37 16.17 -11.45 7.09
C ILE A 37 14.64 -11.28 7.10
N VAL A 38 14.06 -10.99 8.26
CA VAL A 38 12.61 -10.72 8.38
C VAL A 38 12.22 -9.51 7.53
N GLY A 39 13.01 -8.44 7.58
CA GLY A 39 12.82 -7.25 6.76
C GLY A 39 12.87 -7.55 5.26
N LEU A 40 13.83 -8.36 4.82
CA LEU A 40 14.00 -8.75 3.41
C LEU A 40 12.82 -9.59 2.94
N VAL A 41 12.43 -10.61 3.69
CA VAL A 41 11.29 -11.47 3.36
C VAL A 41 10.00 -10.68 3.32
N SER A 42 9.77 -9.79 4.32
CA SER A 42 8.62 -8.89 4.34
C SER A 42 8.63 -7.92 3.16
N GLY A 43 9.78 -7.34 2.84
CA GLY A 43 9.92 -6.38 1.76
C GLY A 43 9.66 -7.02 0.39
N LEU A 44 10.28 -8.17 0.13
CA LEU A 44 10.12 -8.91 -1.13
C LEU A 44 8.70 -9.42 -1.32
N SER A 45 8.09 -9.98 -0.28
CA SER A 45 6.68 -10.40 -0.34
C SER A 45 5.76 -9.20 -0.57
N GLY A 46 6.03 -8.05 0.05
CA GLY A 46 5.32 -6.80 -0.21
C GLY A 46 5.41 -6.35 -1.68
N ILE A 47 6.60 -6.39 -2.27
CA ILE A 47 6.82 -6.05 -3.69
C ILE A 47 6.05 -7.01 -4.60
N ILE A 48 6.10 -8.32 -4.32
CA ILE A 48 5.37 -9.32 -5.09
C ILE A 48 3.87 -9.06 -5.03
N ILE A 49 3.31 -8.83 -3.84
CA ILE A 49 1.90 -8.49 -3.66
C ILE A 49 1.55 -7.21 -4.43
N TRP A 50 2.39 -6.19 -4.35
CA TRP A 50 2.16 -4.92 -5.02
C TRP A 50 2.15 -5.07 -6.55
N ILE A 51 3.19 -5.68 -7.13
CA ILE A 51 3.30 -5.89 -8.58
C ILE A 51 2.15 -6.76 -9.07
N THR A 52 1.87 -7.88 -8.40
CA THR A 52 0.78 -8.78 -8.80
C THR A 52 -0.57 -8.07 -8.73
N SER A 53 -0.80 -7.21 -7.74
CA SER A 53 -2.02 -6.41 -7.64
C SER A 53 -2.14 -5.41 -8.79
N MET A 54 -1.06 -4.71 -9.14
CA MET A 54 -1.05 -3.81 -10.30
C MET A 54 -1.34 -4.55 -11.61
N LEU A 55 -0.76 -5.75 -11.79
CA LEU A 55 -1.00 -6.59 -12.97
C LEU A 55 -2.46 -7.07 -13.05
N HIS A 56 -3.05 -7.49 -11.92
CA HIS A 56 -4.45 -7.91 -11.87
C HIS A 56 -5.42 -6.75 -12.07
N LEU A 57 -5.05 -5.53 -11.66
CA LEU A 57 -5.86 -4.34 -11.86
C LEU A 57 -5.77 -3.86 -13.32
N GLY A 58 -4.62 -4.02 -13.98
CA GLY A 58 -4.46 -3.82 -15.43
C GLY A 58 -5.01 -2.48 -15.92
N LYS A 59 -5.89 -2.50 -16.93
CA LYS A 59 -6.55 -1.27 -17.46
C LYS A 59 -7.53 -0.61 -16.48
N SER A 60 -7.95 -1.30 -15.43
CA SER A 60 -8.75 -0.73 -14.34
C SER A 60 -7.92 0.09 -13.34
N PHE A 61 -6.57 0.03 -13.44
CA PHE A 61 -5.67 0.93 -12.72
C PHE A 61 -5.73 2.37 -13.24
N ALA A 62 -6.40 2.59 -14.38
CA ALA A 62 -6.48 3.90 -14.98
C ALA A 62 -7.30 4.86 -14.12
N VAL A 63 -6.66 5.98 -13.80
CA VAL A 63 -7.19 7.30 -13.40
C VAL A 63 -8.22 7.85 -14.42
N LEU A 64 -8.63 7.06 -15.42
CA LEU A 64 -9.61 7.41 -16.44
C LEU A 64 -10.99 6.89 -16.02
N PRO A 65 -12.02 7.76 -16.01
CA PRO A 65 -13.38 7.39 -15.64
C PRO A 65 -13.97 6.47 -16.73
N GLY A 66 -13.79 5.15 -16.58
CA GLY A 66 -14.23 4.24 -17.64
C GLY A 66 -14.21 2.74 -17.35
N SER A 67 -13.60 2.25 -16.27
CA SER A 67 -13.67 0.80 -15.98
C SER A 67 -15.07 0.43 -15.46
N ASN A 68 -15.96 0.00 -16.33
CA ASN A 68 -17.35 -0.31 -15.99
C ASN A 68 -17.52 -1.58 -15.12
N GLN A 69 -16.42 -2.19 -14.64
CA GLN A 69 -16.46 -3.46 -13.93
C GLN A 69 -15.53 -3.48 -12.71
N LEU A 70 -16.09 -3.94 -11.59
CA LEU A 70 -15.35 -4.24 -10.36
C LEU A 70 -14.45 -5.47 -10.60
N VAL A 71 -13.14 -5.30 -10.39
CA VAL A 71 -12.17 -6.39 -10.52
C VAL A 71 -12.24 -7.27 -9.27
N LYS A 72 -12.74 -8.51 -9.44
CA LYS A 72 -12.93 -9.49 -8.35
C LYS A 72 -12.06 -10.74 -8.47
N ARG A 73 -11.09 -10.76 -9.40
CA ARG A 73 -10.28 -11.94 -9.75
C ARG A 73 -8.88 -11.88 -9.14
N GLY A 74 -8.25 -13.05 -8.99
CA GLY A 74 -6.89 -13.16 -8.46
C GLY A 74 -6.80 -12.68 -7.02
N ILE A 75 -5.81 -11.85 -6.69
CA ILE A 75 -5.59 -11.35 -5.33
C ILE A 75 -6.78 -10.52 -4.80
N TYR A 76 -7.49 -9.82 -5.71
CA TYR A 76 -8.71 -9.07 -5.40
C TYR A 76 -9.91 -9.95 -5.06
N SER A 77 -9.86 -11.27 -5.31
CA SER A 77 -10.94 -12.17 -4.85
C SER A 77 -11.01 -12.32 -3.33
N ARG A 78 -9.93 -11.96 -2.62
CA ARG A 78 -9.81 -12.12 -1.17
C ARG A 78 -9.44 -10.84 -0.44
N LEU A 79 -8.64 -9.96 -1.05
CA LEU A 79 -8.21 -8.70 -0.44
C LEU A 79 -8.79 -7.53 -1.22
N ARG A 80 -9.37 -6.55 -0.53
CA ARG A 80 -9.92 -5.34 -1.18
C ARG A 80 -8.81 -4.37 -1.58
N HIS A 81 -7.79 -4.28 -0.74
CA HIS A 81 -6.75 -3.25 -0.84
C HIS A 81 -5.32 -3.82 -0.93
N PRO A 82 -5.04 -4.81 -1.81
CA PRO A 82 -3.77 -5.53 -1.80
C PRO A 82 -2.58 -4.66 -2.24
N ILE A 83 -2.80 -3.60 -3.02
CA ILE A 83 -1.76 -2.62 -3.36
C ILE A 83 -1.26 -1.90 -2.11
N TYR A 84 -2.17 -1.38 -1.29
CA TYR A 84 -1.80 -0.68 -0.06
C TYR A 84 -1.12 -1.62 0.93
N LEU A 85 -1.55 -2.87 1.01
CA LEU A 85 -0.88 -3.91 1.80
C LEU A 85 0.56 -4.15 1.32
N GLY A 86 0.77 -4.34 0.01
CA GLY A 86 2.08 -4.55 -0.58
C GLY A 86 3.03 -3.37 -0.35
N ILE A 87 2.54 -2.14 -0.52
CA ILE A 87 3.29 -0.91 -0.22
C ILE A 87 3.70 -0.88 1.25
N ASN A 88 2.77 -1.11 2.18
CA ASN A 88 3.06 -1.09 3.61
C ASN A 88 4.12 -2.14 4.00
N MET A 89 4.01 -3.36 3.50
CA MET A 89 4.99 -4.43 3.74
C MET A 89 6.37 -4.11 3.16
N THR A 90 6.39 -3.48 1.98
CA THR A 90 7.63 -3.06 1.32
C THR A 90 8.36 -2.00 2.15
N PHE A 91 7.66 -0.93 2.55
CA PHE A 91 8.25 0.14 3.36
C PHE A 91 8.67 -0.33 4.75
N LEU A 92 7.86 -1.17 5.39
CA LEU A 92 8.22 -1.75 6.68
C LEU A 92 9.45 -2.66 6.56
N GLY A 93 9.49 -3.54 5.56
CA GLY A 93 10.63 -4.42 5.29
C GLY A 93 11.93 -3.65 5.04
N MET A 94 11.89 -2.62 4.19
CA MET A 94 13.05 -1.76 3.93
C MET A 94 13.56 -1.08 5.21
N THR A 95 12.63 -0.58 6.03
CA THR A 95 12.96 0.09 7.29
C THR A 95 13.59 -0.86 8.30
N LEU A 96 13.07 -2.09 8.41
CA LEU A 96 13.63 -3.12 9.28
C LEU A 96 15.02 -3.55 8.81
N CYS A 97 15.22 -3.70 7.49
CA CYS A 97 16.55 -3.99 6.92
C CYS A 97 17.54 -2.89 7.24
N ALA A 98 17.15 -1.63 7.01
CA ALA A 98 17.96 -0.45 7.30
C ALA A 98 18.21 -0.24 8.81
N GLY A 99 17.33 -0.81 9.66
CA GLY A 99 17.25 -0.53 11.09
C GLY A 99 17.16 0.96 11.42
N SER A 100 16.41 1.70 10.59
CA SER A 100 16.22 3.14 10.76
C SER A 100 15.01 3.43 11.65
N SER A 101 15.24 3.90 12.87
CA SER A 101 14.16 4.31 13.79
C SER A 101 13.31 5.44 13.23
N TRP A 102 13.94 6.37 12.49
CA TRP A 102 13.24 7.46 11.80
C TRP A 102 12.37 6.94 10.65
N GLY A 103 12.89 6.00 9.86
CA GLY A 103 12.10 5.29 8.86
C GLY A 103 10.90 4.59 9.49
N LEU A 104 11.07 3.96 10.66
CA LEU A 104 9.99 3.23 11.33
C LEU A 104 8.91 4.17 11.84
N ALA A 105 9.31 5.26 12.48
CA ALA A 105 8.41 6.33 12.89
C ALA A 105 7.64 6.91 11.71
N TYR A 106 8.29 7.10 10.56
CA TYR A 106 7.63 7.60 9.35
C TYR A 106 6.63 6.59 8.77
N VAL A 107 7.00 5.31 8.67
CA VAL A 107 6.10 4.27 8.16
C VAL A 107 4.87 4.14 9.04
N VAL A 108 5.05 4.08 10.36
CA VAL A 108 3.95 3.92 11.32
C VAL A 108 3.12 5.19 11.45
N GLY A 109 3.75 6.37 11.47
CA GLY A 109 3.07 7.64 11.69
C GLY A 109 2.42 8.24 10.43
N ILE A 110 2.96 7.96 9.25
CA ILE A 110 2.53 8.60 8.00
C ILE A 110 2.02 7.57 6.99
N ILE A 111 2.83 6.58 6.60
CA ILE A 111 2.48 5.67 5.50
C ILE A 111 1.29 4.78 5.84
N LEU A 112 1.29 4.12 7.01
CA LEU A 112 0.20 3.23 7.43
C LEU A 112 -1.15 3.98 7.52
N PRO A 113 -1.27 5.11 8.25
CA PRO A 113 -2.52 5.85 8.33
C PRO A 113 -2.97 6.38 6.97
N LEU A 114 -2.04 6.88 6.15
CA LEU A 114 -2.36 7.43 4.84
C LEU A 114 -2.96 6.37 3.91
N ASN A 115 -2.34 5.20 3.85
CA ASN A 115 -2.81 4.07 3.06
C ASN A 115 -4.16 3.55 3.56
N PHE A 116 -4.36 3.51 4.88
CA PHE A 116 -5.65 3.15 5.47
C PHE A 116 -6.75 4.16 5.10
N ILE A 117 -6.48 5.46 5.19
CA ILE A 117 -7.43 6.50 4.81
C ILE A 117 -7.77 6.39 3.32
N ARG A 118 -6.78 6.17 2.45
CA ARG A 118 -7.00 5.98 1.02
C ARG A 118 -7.87 4.78 0.71
N ALA A 119 -7.57 3.63 1.32
CA ALA A 119 -8.40 2.43 1.19
C ALA A 119 -9.86 2.70 1.57
N ARG A 120 -10.11 3.50 2.61
CA ARG A 120 -11.47 3.90 3.02
C ARG A 120 -12.14 4.87 2.04
N LEU A 121 -11.40 5.78 1.43
CA LEU A 121 -11.92 6.68 0.40
C LEU A 121 -12.25 5.91 -0.88
N GLU A 122 -11.42 4.96 -1.25
CA GLU A 122 -11.64 4.06 -2.37
C GLU A 122 -12.87 3.16 -2.15
N ASP A 123 -13.04 2.60 -0.95
CA ASP A 123 -14.26 1.89 -0.54
C ASP A 123 -15.51 2.75 -0.79
N ARG A 124 -15.52 4.02 -0.35
CA ARG A 124 -16.66 4.93 -0.52
C ARG A 124 -16.94 5.27 -1.99
N ALA A 125 -15.88 5.45 -2.78
CA ALA A 125 -16.01 5.72 -4.21
C ALA A 125 -16.58 4.49 -4.94
N LEU A 126 -16.15 3.28 -4.58
CA LEU A 126 -16.66 2.03 -5.13
C LEU A 126 -18.09 1.75 -4.68
N GLU A 127 -18.45 2.02 -3.43
CA GLU A 127 -19.84 1.96 -2.92
C GLU A 127 -20.75 2.91 -3.71
N THR A 128 -20.32 4.14 -3.95
CA THR A 128 -21.10 5.14 -4.73
C THR A 128 -21.28 4.70 -6.18
N ARG A 129 -20.27 4.05 -6.77
CA ARG A 129 -20.26 3.68 -8.19
C ARG A 129 -20.97 2.35 -8.48
N PHE A 130 -20.85 1.37 -7.60
CA PHE A 130 -21.31 -0.01 -7.83
C PHE A 130 -22.41 -0.47 -6.87
N GLY A 131 -22.75 0.32 -5.84
CA GLY A 131 -23.87 0.08 -4.93
C GLY A 131 -23.86 -1.31 -4.30
N ASP A 132 -24.97 -2.02 -4.40
CA ASP A 132 -25.19 -3.31 -3.75
C ASP A 132 -24.22 -4.40 -4.23
N SER A 133 -23.80 -4.36 -5.50
CA SER A 133 -22.81 -5.31 -6.06
C SER A 133 -21.45 -5.21 -5.35
N TYR A 134 -21.09 -4.01 -4.90
CA TYR A 134 -19.89 -3.81 -4.09
C TYR A 134 -20.10 -4.28 -2.65
N ASN A 135 -21.25 -3.96 -2.05
CA ASN A 135 -21.57 -4.34 -0.68
C ASN A 135 -21.62 -5.86 -0.47
N GLU A 136 -22.16 -6.61 -1.44
CA GLU A 136 -22.15 -8.08 -1.41
C GLU A 136 -20.72 -8.63 -1.50
N TRP A 137 -19.92 -8.11 -2.42
CA TRP A 137 -18.53 -8.53 -2.58
C TRP A 137 -17.68 -8.19 -1.35
N LYS A 138 -17.90 -7.02 -0.74
CA LYS A 138 -17.22 -6.55 0.47
C LYS A 138 -17.43 -7.48 1.68
N LYS A 139 -18.58 -8.16 1.77
CA LYS A 139 -18.84 -9.17 2.83
C LYS A 139 -17.99 -10.43 2.68
N THR A 140 -17.53 -10.72 1.46
CA THR A 140 -16.75 -11.93 1.14
C THR A 140 -15.23 -11.69 1.09
N THR A 141 -14.79 -10.45 1.33
CA THR A 141 -13.39 -10.04 1.16
C THR A 141 -12.82 -9.38 2.41
N TRP A 142 -11.53 -9.59 2.62
CA TRP A 142 -10.75 -9.02 3.71
C TRP A 142 -10.30 -7.60 3.37
N PHE A 143 -9.87 -6.86 4.38
CA PHE A 143 -9.30 -5.52 4.18
C PHE A 143 -8.03 -5.60 3.32
#